data_AF-A0A4Q9NSQ0-F1
#
_entry.id   AF-A0A4Q9NSQ0-F1
#
_cell.length_a   1.000
_cell.length_b   1.000
_cell.length_c   1.000
_cell.angle_alpha   90.00
_cell.angle_beta   90.00
_cell.angle_gamma   90.00
#
_symmetry.space_group_name_H-M   'P 1'
#
loop_
_entity.id
_entity.type
_entity.pdbx_description
1 polymer ?
#
loop_
_entity_poly.entity_id
_entity_poly.type
_entity_poly.pdbx_seq_one_letter_code
_entity_poly.pdbx_strand_id
1 'polypeptide(L)'
;MQLTIATLVLAAMLPTTFAANCQNSGGVANGECVKFYSNDQCKGDPIGSFKPTCEGNCFQFDSFSSVFVSGDGTFGTDCTLYSDDNCSVEQTDTGNVVVGGGKCAAAPNAKSMKCFYRC
;
A
#
# COMPACT_ATOMS: atom_id res chain seq x y z
N MET A 1 -35.48 27.47 30.91
CA MET A 1 -34.35 26.54 30.86
C MET A 1 -34.44 25.74 29.57
N GLN A 2 -33.58 26.03 28.59
CA GLN A 2 -33.35 25.17 27.44
C GLN A 2 -31.83 25.12 27.22
N LEU A 3 -31.24 23.95 27.46
CA LEU A 3 -29.84 23.66 27.16
C LEU A 3 -29.84 22.82 25.88
N THR A 4 -29.50 23.45 24.77
CA THR A 4 -29.32 22.79 23.48
C THR A 4 -27.98 22.06 23.50
N ILE A 5 -28.03 20.73 23.47
CA ILE A 5 -26.83 19.88 23.44
C ILE A 5 -26.29 19.90 22.02
N ALA A 6 -25.19 20.63 21.79
CA ALA A 6 -24.44 20.58 20.55
C ALA A 6 -23.61 19.28 20.51
N THR A 7 -23.98 18.36 19.64
CA THR A 7 -23.25 17.12 19.40
C THR A 7 -21.95 17.44 18.66
N LEU A 8 -20.81 17.38 19.36
CA LEU A 8 -19.49 17.40 18.72
C LEU A 8 -19.29 16.06 17.99
N VAL A 9 -19.36 16.08 16.66
CA VAL A 9 -18.88 14.96 15.84
C VAL A 9 -17.36 15.05 15.81
N LEU A 10 -16.70 14.21 16.62
CA LEU A 10 -15.26 14.06 16.62
C LEU A 10 -14.87 13.22 15.40
N ALA A 11 -14.59 13.87 14.27
CA ALA A 11 -13.99 13.20 13.12
C ALA A 11 -12.60 12.70 13.54
N ALA A 12 -12.46 11.40 13.76
CA ALA A 12 -11.18 10.75 14.02
C ALA A 12 -10.32 10.88 12.76
N MET A 13 -9.47 11.90 12.72
CA MET A 13 -8.40 12.02 11.75
C MET A 13 -7.39 10.91 12.07
N LEU A 14 -7.55 9.75 11.42
CA LEU A 14 -6.56 8.68 11.50
C LEU A 14 -5.21 9.24 11.04
N PRO A 15 -4.11 8.98 11.77
CA PRO A 15 -2.80 9.40 11.32
C PRO A 15 -2.48 8.68 10.01
N THR A 16 -2.46 9.44 8.91
CA THR A 16 -1.91 8.97 7.64
C THR A 16 -0.40 8.86 7.83
N THR A 17 0.08 7.71 8.31
CA THR A 17 1.51 7.41 8.34
C THR A 17 1.99 7.33 6.91
N PHE A 18 2.64 8.38 6.43
CA PHE A 18 3.29 8.35 5.11
C PHE A 18 4.47 7.38 5.21
N ALA A 19 4.33 6.22 4.60
CA ALA A 19 5.41 5.26 4.56
C ALA A 19 6.58 5.85 3.73
N ALA A 20 7.82 5.58 4.15
CA ALA A 20 9.01 6.15 3.54
C ALA A 20 9.09 5.74 2.06
N ASN A 21 9.41 6.66 1.15
CA ASN A 21 9.57 6.34 -0.28
C ASN A 21 10.68 5.30 -0.51
N CYS A 22 10.59 4.55 -1.61
CA CYS A 22 11.62 3.60 -1.97
C CYS A 22 12.94 4.29 -2.32
N GLN A 23 13.97 4.14 -1.47
CA GLN A 23 15.28 4.77 -1.68
C GLN A 23 16.25 3.89 -2.48
N ASN A 24 16.05 2.56 -2.44
CA ASN A 24 16.94 1.57 -3.07
C ASN A 24 16.19 0.77 -4.15
N SER A 25 16.95 0.11 -5.01
CA SER A 25 16.39 -0.84 -5.97
C SER A 25 15.95 -2.13 -5.26
N GLY A 26 14.94 -2.82 -5.80
CA GLY A 26 14.56 -4.14 -5.31
C GLY A 26 15.75 -5.12 -5.39
N GLY A 27 15.80 -6.07 -4.46
CA GLY A 27 16.79 -7.17 -4.48
C GLY A 27 18.17 -6.81 -3.94
N VAL A 28 18.34 -5.63 -3.36
CA VAL A 28 19.49 -5.29 -2.52
C VAL A 28 19.04 -5.09 -1.07
N ALA A 29 19.96 -5.20 -0.12
CA ALA A 29 19.66 -5.03 1.30
C ALA A 29 18.95 -3.68 1.55
N ASN A 30 17.83 -3.73 2.28
CA ASN A 30 16.93 -2.58 2.48
C ASN A 30 16.34 -2.01 1.16
N GLY A 31 16.15 -2.88 0.17
CA GLY A 31 15.58 -2.60 -1.15
C GLY A 31 14.11 -2.94 -1.30
N GLU A 32 13.46 -3.40 -0.24
CA GLU A 32 12.03 -3.65 -0.21
C GLU A 32 11.26 -2.40 -0.64
N CYS A 33 10.33 -2.60 -1.56
CA CYS A 33 9.68 -1.48 -2.23
C CYS A 33 8.33 -1.88 -2.81
N VAL A 34 7.35 -1.02 -2.58
CA VAL A 34 6.03 -1.06 -3.18
C VAL A 34 5.84 0.23 -3.98
N LYS A 35 5.51 0.11 -5.26
CA LYS A 35 5.19 1.25 -6.15
C LYS A 35 3.80 1.03 -6.71
N PHE A 36 2.99 2.08 -6.80
CA PHE A 36 1.64 1.98 -7.32
C PHE A 36 1.43 2.97 -8.46
N TYR A 37 0.56 2.60 -9.40
CA TYR A 37 0.42 3.24 -10.70
C TYR A 37 -1.06 3.46 -11.02
N SER A 38 -1.37 4.55 -11.71
CA SER A 38 -2.71 4.79 -12.25
C SER A 38 -3.05 3.91 -13.45
N ASN A 39 -2.03 3.37 -14.14
CA ASN A 39 -2.20 2.48 -15.29
C ASN A 39 -2.13 1.01 -14.89
N ASP A 40 -2.58 0.14 -15.79
CA ASP A 40 -2.43 -1.31 -15.66
C ASP A 40 -0.99 -1.77 -15.90
N GLN A 41 -0.67 -2.95 -15.37
CA GLN A 41 0.60 -3.65 -15.58
C GLN A 41 1.86 -2.83 -15.22
N CYS A 42 1.76 -1.94 -14.24
CA CYS A 42 2.89 -1.15 -13.74
C CYS A 42 3.61 -0.36 -14.83
N LYS A 43 2.83 0.15 -15.81
CA LYS A 43 3.34 0.95 -16.93
C LYS A 43 3.35 2.43 -16.59
N GLY A 44 4.36 3.12 -17.13
CA GLY A 44 4.55 4.56 -16.94
C GLY A 44 5.18 4.88 -15.59
N ASP A 45 5.06 6.15 -15.19
CA ASP A 45 5.60 6.63 -13.92
C ASP A 45 4.70 6.20 -12.73
N PRO A 46 5.30 5.76 -11.62
CA PRO A 46 4.54 5.48 -10.41
C PRO A 46 3.94 6.78 -9.87
N ILE A 47 2.68 6.72 -9.42
CA ILE A 47 2.03 7.85 -8.75
C ILE A 47 2.45 7.94 -7.27
N GLY A 48 3.05 6.88 -6.74
CA GLY A 48 3.72 6.91 -5.45
C GLY A 48 4.46 5.61 -5.16
N SER A 49 5.21 5.63 -4.06
CA SER A 49 5.98 4.48 -3.60
C SER A 49 6.14 4.50 -2.10
N PHE A 50 6.33 3.32 -1.50
CA PHE A 50 6.70 3.24 -0.10
C PHE A 50 7.45 1.95 0.24
N LYS A 51 8.13 1.99 1.39
CA LYS A 51 8.78 0.85 2.02
C LYS A 51 7.82 0.21 3.03
N PRO A 52 7.39 -1.04 2.79
CA PRO A 52 6.52 -1.75 3.72
C PRO A 52 7.26 -2.13 5.01
N THR A 53 6.49 -2.29 6.09
CA THR A 53 6.97 -2.75 7.39
C THR A 53 6.21 -4.02 7.78
N CYS A 54 6.48 -4.58 8.97
CA CYS A 54 5.71 -5.72 9.48
C CYS A 54 4.41 -5.32 10.21
N GLU A 55 4.05 -4.04 10.23
CA GLU A 55 2.87 -3.55 10.97
C GLU A 55 1.55 -3.83 10.25
N GLY A 56 1.56 -4.02 8.92
CA GLY A 56 0.35 -4.31 8.16
C GLY A 56 -0.66 -3.15 8.08
N ASN A 57 -0.18 -1.92 8.18
CA ASN A 57 -1.02 -0.73 8.12
C ASN A 57 -1.85 -0.72 6.83
N CYS A 58 -3.12 -0.29 6.94
CA CYS A 58 -3.99 -0.07 5.79
C CYS A 58 -3.68 1.31 5.19
N PHE A 59 -3.07 1.33 4.01
CA PHE A 59 -2.76 2.56 3.29
C PHE A 59 -3.89 2.90 2.33
N GLN A 60 -4.34 4.15 2.35
CA GLN A 60 -5.46 4.67 1.57
C GLN A 60 -4.98 5.62 0.48
N PHE A 61 -5.62 5.54 -0.68
CA PHE A 61 -5.30 6.31 -1.88
C PHE A 61 -6.59 6.69 -2.61
N ASP A 62 -6.55 7.76 -3.43
CA ASP A 62 -7.71 8.16 -4.23
C ASP A 62 -8.14 7.05 -5.21
N SER A 63 -7.18 6.51 -5.97
CA SER A 63 -7.33 5.35 -6.84
C SER A 63 -5.97 4.93 -7.43
N PHE A 64 -5.75 3.64 -7.64
CA PHE A 64 -4.66 3.06 -8.42
C PHE A 64 -5.15 1.83 -9.21
N SER A 65 -4.40 1.42 -10.23
CA SER A 65 -4.78 0.31 -11.12
C SER A 65 -3.78 -0.84 -11.12
N SER A 66 -2.54 -0.60 -10.67
CA SER A 66 -1.56 -1.68 -10.47
C SER A 66 -0.51 -1.33 -9.43
N VAL A 67 0.12 -2.38 -8.88
CA VAL A 67 1.16 -2.28 -7.86
C VAL A 67 2.33 -3.17 -8.24
N PHE A 68 3.53 -2.60 -8.22
CA PHE A 68 4.79 -3.31 -8.32
C PHE A 68 5.35 -3.53 -6.92
N VAL A 69 5.59 -4.79 -6.58
CA VAL A 69 6.10 -5.22 -5.27
C VAL A 69 7.45 -5.89 -5.45
N SER A 70 8.42 -5.56 -4.61
CA SER A 70 9.74 -6.17 -4.61
C SER A 70 10.29 -6.30 -3.19
N GLY A 71 10.94 -7.43 -2.91
CA GLY A 71 11.67 -7.67 -1.67
C GLY A 71 13.12 -7.17 -1.75
N ASP A 72 13.88 -7.42 -0.69
CA ASP A 72 15.27 -6.97 -0.56
C ASP A 72 16.30 -8.01 -1.06
N GLY A 73 15.82 -9.14 -1.60
CA GLY A 73 16.65 -10.27 -2.05
C GLY A 73 16.90 -11.33 -0.98
N THR A 74 16.60 -11.03 0.29
CA THR A 74 16.71 -11.97 1.43
C THR A 74 15.33 -12.26 2.02
N PHE A 75 14.55 -11.22 2.27
CA PHE A 75 13.19 -11.25 2.77
C PHE A 75 12.24 -10.71 1.73
N GLY A 76 11.02 -11.24 1.75
CA GLY A 76 10.00 -10.85 0.81
C GLY A 76 9.01 -9.84 1.35
N THR A 77 8.35 -9.22 0.38
CA THR A 77 7.25 -8.30 0.58
C THR A 77 6.00 -8.93 0.02
N ASP A 78 4.92 -8.88 0.80
CA ASP A 78 3.59 -9.29 0.38
C ASP A 78 2.62 -8.13 0.50
N CYS A 79 1.65 -8.05 -0.41
CA CYS A 79 0.66 -6.98 -0.47
C CYS A 79 -0.70 -7.52 -0.88
N THR A 80 -1.70 -7.19 -0.09
CA THR A 80 -3.11 -7.40 -0.42
C THR A 80 -3.74 -6.07 -0.81
N LEU A 81 -4.42 -6.05 -1.96
CA LEU A 81 -5.00 -4.85 -2.57
C LEU A 81 -6.53 -4.92 -2.48
N TYR A 82 -7.17 -3.78 -2.20
CA TYR A 82 -8.59 -3.70 -1.88
C TYR A 82 -9.30 -2.64 -2.73
N SER A 83 -10.55 -2.94 -3.07
CA SER A 83 -11.42 -2.03 -3.87
C SER A 83 -12.00 -0.88 -3.06
N ASP A 84 -12.00 -0.99 -1.73
CA ASP A 84 -12.53 0.00 -0.80
C ASP A 84 -11.40 0.72 -0.06
N ASP A 85 -11.76 1.75 0.70
CA ASP A 85 -10.80 2.58 1.44
C ASP A 85 -10.37 1.95 2.79
N ASN A 86 -11.05 0.91 3.26
CA ASN A 86 -10.86 0.36 4.62
C ASN A 86 -10.19 -1.01 4.63
N CYS A 87 -9.52 -1.40 3.54
CA CYS A 87 -8.88 -2.70 3.39
C CYS A 87 -9.79 -3.88 3.78
N SER A 88 -11.03 -3.87 3.30
CA SER A 88 -12.08 -4.83 3.70
C SER A 88 -12.55 -5.74 2.56
N VAL A 89 -12.51 -5.25 1.31
CA VAL A 89 -12.97 -5.94 0.10
C VAL A 89 -11.76 -6.22 -0.78
N GLU A 90 -11.14 -7.38 -0.55
CA GLU A 90 -9.97 -7.84 -1.27
C GLU A 90 -10.25 -8.00 -2.76
N GLN A 91 -9.36 -7.48 -3.59
CA GLN A 91 -9.36 -7.70 -5.03
C GLN A 91 -8.30 -8.71 -5.44
N THR A 92 -7.10 -8.57 -4.89
CA THR A 92 -5.96 -9.40 -5.27
C THR A 92 -4.89 -9.38 -4.21
N ASP A 93 -4.01 -10.37 -4.28
CA ASP A 93 -2.87 -10.55 -3.43
C ASP A 93 -1.62 -10.78 -4.27
N THR A 94 -0.52 -10.11 -3.91
CA THR A 94 0.73 -10.24 -4.66
C THR A 94 1.47 -11.52 -4.33
N GLY A 95 1.20 -12.13 -3.18
CA GLY A 95 2.02 -13.15 -2.55
C GLY A 95 3.39 -12.62 -2.14
N ASN A 96 4.13 -13.46 -1.43
CA ASN A 96 5.46 -13.11 -0.95
C ASN A 96 6.51 -12.98 -2.08
N VAL A 97 6.93 -11.75 -2.37
CA VAL A 97 7.93 -11.42 -3.40
C VAL A 97 9.29 -11.15 -2.74
N VAL A 98 10.23 -12.09 -2.86
CA VAL A 98 11.59 -11.97 -2.27
C VAL A 98 12.57 -11.25 -3.19
N VAL A 99 12.41 -11.39 -4.51
CA VAL A 99 13.41 -10.96 -5.49
C VAL A 99 13.25 -9.51 -5.94
N GLY A 100 14.36 -8.91 -6.38
CA GLY A 100 14.39 -7.53 -6.87
C GLY A 100 13.75 -7.27 -8.23
N GLY A 101 13.63 -8.31 -9.06
CA GLY A 101 12.84 -8.23 -10.31
C GLY A 101 11.37 -7.93 -10.06
N GLY A 102 10.92 -8.12 -8.81
CA GLY A 102 9.59 -7.78 -8.33
C GLY A 102 8.47 -8.54 -9.05
N LYS A 103 7.25 -8.17 -8.70
CA LYS A 103 6.02 -8.66 -9.32
C LYS A 103 5.07 -7.48 -9.48
N CYS A 104 4.47 -7.38 -10.66
CA CYS A 104 3.36 -6.47 -10.88
C CYS A 104 2.04 -7.20 -10.67
N ALA A 105 1.14 -6.61 -9.88
CA ALA A 105 -0.24 -7.05 -9.72
C ALA A 105 -1.19 -5.99 -10.26
N ALA A 106 -2.21 -6.43 -11.00
CA ALA A 106 -3.29 -5.57 -11.47
C ALA A 106 -4.40 -5.51 -10.43
N ALA A 107 -4.90 -4.31 -10.16
CA ALA A 107 -5.97 -4.04 -9.20
C ALA A 107 -6.74 -2.79 -9.67
N PRO A 108 -7.61 -2.94 -10.68
CA PRO A 108 -8.27 -1.81 -11.32
C PRO A 108 -9.16 -1.05 -10.33
N ASN A 109 -8.95 0.27 -10.24
CA ASN A 109 -9.66 1.19 -9.34
C ASN A 109 -9.57 0.78 -7.86
N ALA A 110 -8.46 0.17 -7.46
CA ALA A 110 -8.17 -0.10 -6.06
C ALA A 110 -7.93 1.20 -5.30
N LYS A 111 -8.29 1.19 -4.01
CA LYS A 111 -8.26 2.40 -3.17
C LYS A 111 -7.45 2.23 -1.90
N SER A 112 -7.23 0.99 -1.47
CA SER A 112 -6.36 0.73 -0.33
C SER A 112 -5.52 -0.53 -0.52
N MET A 113 -4.44 -0.61 0.24
CA MET A 113 -3.59 -1.80 0.29
C MET A 113 -3.00 -2.01 1.68
N LYS A 114 -2.75 -3.27 2.02
CA LYS A 114 -1.93 -3.67 3.16
C LYS A 114 -0.70 -4.38 2.63
N CYS A 115 0.47 -3.94 3.06
CA CYS A 115 1.71 -4.57 2.67
C CYS A 115 2.54 -4.92 3.89
N PHE A 116 3.16 -6.09 3.83
CA PHE A 116 3.99 -6.69 4.87
C PHE A 116 5.38 -6.95 4.31
N TYR A 117 6.39 -6.70 5.14
CA TYR A 117 7.76 -7.05 4.84
C TYR A 117 8.38 -7.79 6.02
N ARG A 118 8.97 -8.96 5.74
CA ARG A 118 9.61 -9.81 6.74
C ARG A 118 8.65 -10.19 7.89
N CYS A 119 7.43 -10.52 7.50
CA CYS A 119 6.47 -11.29 8.27
C CYS A 119 6.25 -12.62 7.52
#